data_AF-A0A6J3G7Z6-F1
#
_entry.id   AF-A0A6J3G7Z6-F1
#
_cell.length_a   1.000
_cell.length_b   1.000
_cell.length_c   1.000
_cell.angle_alpha   90.00
_cell.angle_beta   90.00
_cell.angle_gamma   90.00
#
_symmetry.space_group_name_H-M   'P 1'
#
loop_
_entity.id
_entity.type
_entity.pdbx_description
1 polymer ?
#
loop_
_entity_poly.entity_id
_entity_poly.type
_entity_poly.pdbx_seq_one_letter_code
_entity_poly.pdbx_strand_id
1 'polypeptide(L)'
;MLDTSMKESLTTREIKRQEAIYEMSRGEQDLIEDLKLARKAYHDPMLKLSIMSEEELTHIFGDLDSYIPLHEDLLARIGEATKPDGTVEQIGHILVNWLPRLNAYRGYCSNQLAAKALLDQKKQDPRVQDFLQRCLESPFSRKLDLWSFLDIPRSRLVKYPLLLKEILKHTPQDHPDVQLLEDAVLIIQGVLSDINLKKGESECQYYIDKLEYLDEKQRDPRIEASKVLLCHGELRSKSGHKLYIFLFQDILVLTRPVTRNERHSYQVYRQPIPVRELVLEDLQDGDVRMGGSFRGAFGNSEKAKNIFRIRFHDPFPGQSHTLQANDVFHKQQWFNCIRAAIAPFQSAGSPSEPQGLPELHEECEGNHSSARKLPAQRRASTVSSVTQVEVDENTYKCGSGMQMAEDSKSVKTHQTHPGIRRARDKARFGSKRKETLV
;
A
#
# COMPACT_ATOMS: atom_id res chain seq x y z
N MET A 1 28.88 -15.64 14.30
CA MET A 1 29.47 -16.46 13.21
C MET A 1 29.76 -17.81 13.82
N LEU A 2 29.11 -18.88 13.36
CA LEU A 2 29.36 -20.24 13.89
C LEU A 2 30.83 -20.60 13.66
N ASP A 3 31.48 -21.16 14.67
CA ASP A 3 32.89 -21.54 14.61
C ASP A 3 33.10 -22.60 13.52
N THR A 4 34.11 -22.41 12.68
CA THR A 4 34.33 -23.18 11.43
C THR A 4 34.52 -24.68 11.71
N SER A 5 35.04 -24.99 12.90
CA SER A 5 35.24 -26.33 13.46
C SER A 5 33.93 -27.14 13.61
N MET A 6 32.77 -26.49 13.78
CA MET A 6 31.51 -27.15 14.14
C MET A 6 30.48 -27.25 13.02
N LYS A 7 30.72 -26.60 11.87
CA LYS A 7 29.93 -26.86 10.65
C LYS A 7 29.99 -28.32 10.21
N GLU A 8 30.97 -29.08 10.70
CA GLU A 8 31.17 -30.49 10.39
C GLU A 8 30.28 -31.46 11.21
N SER A 9 29.65 -31.03 12.31
CA SER A 9 28.84 -31.92 13.18
C SER A 9 27.33 -31.68 13.11
N LEU A 10 26.89 -30.52 12.61
CA LEU A 10 25.46 -30.17 12.50
C LEU A 10 24.89 -30.56 11.13
N THR A 11 23.64 -30.98 11.10
CA THR A 11 22.94 -31.22 9.84
C THR A 11 22.81 -29.92 9.04
N THR A 12 22.81 -29.99 7.72
CA THR A 12 22.59 -28.81 6.86
C THR A 12 21.29 -28.08 7.20
N ARG A 13 20.26 -28.80 7.67
CA ARG A 13 18.99 -28.22 8.12
C ARG A 13 19.18 -27.38 9.38
N GLU A 14 19.91 -27.89 10.36
CA GLU A 14 20.17 -27.15 11.60
C GLU A 14 21.06 -25.92 11.35
N ILE A 15 22.05 -26.02 10.46
CA ILE A 15 22.86 -24.86 10.04
C ILE A 15 21.95 -23.77 9.47
N LYS A 16 21.01 -24.11 8.58
CA LYS A 16 20.05 -23.13 8.04
C LYS A 16 19.13 -22.53 9.09
N ARG A 17 18.71 -23.31 10.09
CA ARG A 17 17.91 -22.80 11.23
C ARG A 17 18.70 -21.75 12.02
N GLN A 18 19.96 -22.04 12.34
CA GLN A 18 20.84 -21.10 13.04
C GLN A 18 21.16 -19.86 12.20
N GLU A 19 21.34 -20.00 10.88
CA GLU A 19 21.52 -18.88 9.96
C GLU A 19 20.29 -17.97 9.93
N ALA A 20 19.07 -18.53 9.91
CA ALA A 20 17.83 -17.76 9.94
C ALA A 20 17.64 -17.02 11.28
N ILE A 21 17.96 -17.66 12.41
CA ILE A 21 17.97 -17.02 13.74
C ILE A 21 18.98 -15.86 13.77
N TYR A 22 20.19 -16.10 13.27
CA TYR A 22 21.23 -15.08 13.22
C TYR A 22 20.86 -13.92 12.29
N GLU A 23 20.22 -14.19 11.16
CA GLU A 23 19.72 -13.16 10.25
C GLU A 23 18.71 -12.24 10.94
N MET A 24 17.79 -12.80 11.72
CA MET A 24 16.85 -12.01 12.52
C MET A 24 17.61 -11.09 13.48
N SER A 25 18.54 -11.63 14.29
CA SER A 25 19.34 -10.85 15.25
C SER A 25 20.17 -9.75 14.58
N ARG A 26 20.85 -10.06 13.48
CA ARG A 26 21.59 -9.07 12.70
C ARG A 26 20.67 -7.96 12.19
N GLY A 27 19.47 -8.31 11.72
CA GLY A 27 18.48 -7.34 11.30
C GLY A 27 17.97 -6.44 12.43
N GLU A 28 17.96 -6.90 13.69
CA GLU A 28 17.67 -6.05 14.86
C GLU A 28 18.82 -5.10 15.17
N GLN A 29 20.07 -5.55 15.04
CA GLN A 29 21.24 -4.68 15.20
C GLN A 29 21.24 -3.56 14.15
N ASP A 30 21.02 -3.91 12.88
CA ASP A 30 20.92 -2.94 11.78
C ASP A 30 19.78 -1.93 12.02
N LEU A 31 18.63 -2.41 12.49
CA LEU A 31 17.49 -1.57 12.85
C LEU A 31 17.86 -0.57 13.94
N ILE A 32 18.48 -1.02 15.04
CA ILE A 32 18.86 -0.16 16.16
C ILE A 32 19.84 0.92 15.70
N GLU A 33 20.85 0.55 14.92
CA GLU A 33 21.84 1.49 14.40
C GLU A 33 21.20 2.52 13.46
N ASP A 34 20.29 2.09 12.58
CA ASP A 34 19.59 3.00 11.68
C ASP A 34 18.61 3.94 12.41
N LEU A 35 17.95 3.49 13.48
CA LEU A 35 17.12 4.37 14.33
C LEU A 35 17.98 5.42 15.05
N LYS A 36 19.11 5.00 15.65
CA LYS A 36 20.08 5.90 16.29
C LYS A 36 20.63 6.90 15.29
N LEU A 37 20.93 6.46 14.07
CA LEU A 37 21.42 7.31 12.99
C LEU A 37 20.36 8.33 12.56
N ALA A 38 19.11 7.91 12.39
CA ALA A 38 18.01 8.81 12.03
C ALA A 38 17.88 9.97 13.02
N ARG A 39 17.98 9.72 14.33
CA ARG A 39 17.96 10.79 15.33
C ARG A 39 19.24 11.64 15.28
N LYS A 40 20.42 11.02 15.38
CA LYS A 40 21.69 11.75 15.51
C LYS A 40 22.11 12.53 14.26
N ALA A 41 21.80 12.03 13.07
CA ALA A 41 22.26 12.63 11.81
C ALA A 41 21.20 13.52 11.13
N TYR A 42 19.92 13.36 11.46
CA TYR A 42 18.84 14.18 10.88
C TYR A 42 18.14 15.03 11.93
N HIS A 43 17.52 14.42 12.94
CA HIS A 43 16.74 15.15 13.94
C HIS A 43 17.59 16.19 14.71
N ASP A 44 18.67 15.75 15.36
CA ASP A 44 19.44 16.62 16.25
C ASP A 44 20.13 17.79 15.52
N PRO A 45 20.72 17.59 14.32
CA PRO A 45 21.29 18.71 13.57
C PRO A 45 20.21 19.68 13.07
N MET A 46 19.05 19.19 12.64
CA MET A 46 17.95 20.08 12.21
C MET A 46 17.40 20.91 13.38
N LEU A 47 17.36 20.34 14.59
CA LEU A 47 16.96 21.07 15.79
C LEU A 47 18.02 22.12 16.17
N LYS A 48 19.29 21.71 16.29
CA LYS A 48 20.41 22.58 16.70
C LYS A 48 20.66 23.74 15.73
N LEU A 49 20.47 23.51 14.43
CA LEU A 49 20.63 24.53 13.39
C LEU A 49 19.34 25.31 13.13
N SER A 50 18.27 25.04 13.88
CA SER A 50 16.94 25.66 13.73
C SER A 50 16.47 25.62 12.27
N ILE A 51 16.62 24.46 11.63
CA ILE A 51 16.15 24.17 10.26
C ILE A 51 14.65 23.88 10.30
N MET A 52 14.19 23.17 11.33
CA MET A 52 12.79 22.96 11.66
C MET A 52 12.57 23.21 13.15
N SER A 53 11.34 23.51 13.55
CA SER A 53 10.99 23.68 14.98
C SER A 53 10.99 22.33 15.70
N GLU A 54 11.07 22.36 17.03
CA GLU A 54 10.95 21.16 17.86
C GLU A 54 9.59 20.46 17.68
N GLU A 55 8.52 21.23 17.54
CA GLU A 55 7.18 20.70 17.26
C GLU A 55 7.13 19.97 15.91
N GLU A 56 7.71 20.56 14.86
CA GLU A 56 7.76 19.96 13.52
C GLU A 56 8.60 18.68 13.50
N LEU A 57 9.75 18.69 14.18
CA LEU A 57 10.61 17.53 14.31
C LEU A 57 9.94 16.42 15.11
N THR A 58 9.28 16.75 16.22
CA THR A 58 8.50 15.79 17.00
C THR A 58 7.36 15.20 16.16
N HIS A 59 6.72 16.01 15.32
CA HIS A 59 5.66 15.53 14.42
C HIS A 59 6.17 14.60 13.33
N ILE A 60 7.37 14.83 12.78
CA ILE A 60 7.96 14.01 11.71
C ILE A 60 8.59 12.73 12.25
N PHE A 61 9.43 12.85 13.29
CA PHE A 61 10.22 11.75 13.83
C PHE A 61 9.44 10.95 14.88
N GLY A 62 8.46 11.55 15.56
CA GLY A 62 7.85 10.95 16.73
C GLY A 62 8.92 10.58 17.77
N ASP A 63 8.68 9.50 18.50
CA ASP A 63 9.64 9.01 19.51
C ASP A 63 10.41 7.76 19.04
N LEU A 64 11.26 7.91 18.03
CA LEU A 64 12.07 6.79 17.50
C LEU A 64 12.91 6.07 18.57
N ASP A 65 13.43 6.81 19.56
CA ASP A 65 14.31 6.23 20.57
C ASP A 65 13.55 5.37 21.58
N SER A 66 12.27 5.65 21.83
CA SER A 66 11.45 4.82 22.72
C SER A 66 11.38 3.35 22.29
N TYR A 67 11.62 3.08 21.00
CA TYR A 67 11.57 1.72 20.46
C TYR A 67 12.92 1.00 20.50
N ILE A 68 14.04 1.71 20.72
CA ILE A 68 15.37 1.08 20.75
C ILE A 68 15.49 0.03 21.88
N PRO A 69 15.10 0.34 23.14
CA PRO A 69 15.20 -0.64 24.22
C PRO A 69 14.37 -1.91 23.99
N LEU A 70 13.30 -1.82 23.18
CA LEU A 70 12.49 -2.98 22.81
C LEU A 70 13.32 -4.00 22.01
N HIS A 71 14.10 -3.53 21.04
CA HIS A 71 14.93 -4.39 20.20
C HIS A 71 16.23 -4.83 20.88
N GLU A 72 16.80 -3.96 21.73
CA GLU A 72 17.94 -4.33 22.58
C GLU A 72 17.56 -5.46 23.56
N ASP A 73 16.34 -5.47 24.11
CA ASP A 73 15.83 -6.57 24.94
C ASP A 73 15.69 -7.89 24.15
N LEU A 74 15.26 -7.86 22.89
CA LEU A 74 15.23 -9.07 22.05
C LEU A 74 16.63 -9.64 21.85
N LEU A 75 17.58 -8.78 21.49
CA LEU A 75 18.98 -9.17 21.30
C LEU A 75 19.60 -9.73 22.57
N ALA A 76 19.32 -9.13 23.72
CA ALA A 76 19.78 -9.62 25.02
C ALA A 76 19.25 -11.03 25.30
N ARG A 77 17.94 -11.26 25.13
CA ARG A 77 17.31 -12.58 25.35
C ARG A 77 17.85 -13.65 24.39
N ILE A 78 18.06 -13.32 23.12
CA ILE A 78 18.67 -14.25 22.17
C ILE A 78 20.12 -14.54 22.56
N GLY A 79 20.87 -13.53 23.01
CA GLY A 79 22.22 -13.69 23.52
C GLY A 79 22.31 -14.62 24.73
N GLU A 80 21.39 -14.47 25.70
CA GLU A 80 21.28 -15.35 26.87
C GLU A 80 20.90 -16.80 26.50
N ALA A 81 20.08 -16.98 25.46
CA ALA A 81 19.71 -18.29 24.93
C ALA A 81 20.78 -18.90 24.00
N THR A 82 21.83 -18.14 23.67
CA THR A 82 22.94 -18.61 22.83
C THR A 82 23.93 -19.39 23.69
N LYS A 83 24.15 -20.65 23.33
CA LYS A 83 25.12 -21.53 24.00
C LYS A 83 26.57 -21.08 23.72
N PRO A 84 27.56 -21.55 24.51
CA PRO A 84 28.96 -21.24 24.27
C PRO A 84 29.47 -21.62 22.87
N ASP A 85 28.82 -22.58 22.21
CA ASP A 85 29.11 -23.00 20.83
C ASP A 85 28.49 -22.06 19.76
N GLY A 86 27.77 -21.02 20.17
CA GLY A 86 27.11 -20.06 19.30
C GLY A 86 25.76 -20.51 18.75
N THR A 87 25.23 -21.66 19.18
CA THR A 87 23.92 -22.17 18.75
C THR A 87 22.80 -21.73 19.69
N VAL A 88 21.62 -21.51 19.12
CA VAL A 88 20.39 -21.22 19.87
C VAL A 88 19.49 -22.45 19.81
N GLU A 89 19.24 -23.10 20.95
CA GLU A 89 18.40 -24.30 21.00
C GLU A 89 16.94 -23.93 20.72
N GLN A 90 16.35 -23.10 21.57
CA GLN A 90 14.95 -22.72 21.49
C GLN A 90 14.77 -21.20 21.44
N ILE A 91 14.00 -20.70 20.48
CA ILE A 91 13.75 -19.26 20.30
C ILE A 91 12.26 -18.88 20.35
N GLY A 92 11.36 -19.84 20.10
CA GLY A 92 9.93 -19.60 19.97
C GLY A 92 9.32 -18.94 21.22
N HIS A 93 9.70 -19.39 22.41
CA HIS A 93 9.21 -18.82 23.67
C HIS A 93 9.64 -17.35 23.87
N ILE A 94 10.82 -16.96 23.38
CA ILE A 94 11.29 -15.57 23.41
C ILE A 94 10.39 -14.72 22.52
N LEU A 95 10.13 -15.20 21.29
CA LEU A 95 9.37 -14.48 20.28
C LEU A 95 7.89 -14.35 20.64
N VAL A 96 7.26 -15.41 21.14
CA VAL A 96 5.86 -15.39 21.62
C VAL A 96 5.66 -14.31 22.68
N ASN A 97 6.60 -14.15 23.61
CA ASN A 97 6.52 -13.14 24.67
C ASN A 97 6.89 -11.73 24.17
N TRP A 98 7.81 -11.62 23.22
CA TRP A 98 8.34 -10.34 22.78
C TRP A 98 7.48 -9.67 21.69
N LEU A 99 7.00 -10.42 20.70
CA LEU A 99 6.26 -9.89 19.55
C LEU A 99 5.04 -9.02 19.89
N PRO A 100 4.20 -9.34 20.91
CA PRO A 100 3.07 -8.48 21.27
C PRO A 100 3.46 -7.04 21.63
N ARG A 101 4.70 -6.84 22.10
CA ARG A 101 5.22 -5.52 22.50
C ARG A 101 5.47 -4.60 21.30
N LEU A 102 5.54 -5.14 20.07
CA LEU A 102 5.61 -4.36 18.83
C LEU A 102 4.38 -3.47 18.59
N ASN A 103 3.29 -3.69 19.34
CA ASN A 103 2.15 -2.75 19.40
C ASN A 103 2.57 -1.32 19.79
N ALA A 104 3.74 -1.11 20.39
CA ALA A 104 4.32 0.21 20.61
C ALA A 104 4.40 1.04 19.32
N TYR A 105 4.61 0.41 18.16
CA TYR A 105 4.69 1.10 16.87
C TYR A 105 3.36 1.56 16.30
N ARG A 106 2.22 1.17 16.90
CA ARG A 106 0.88 1.52 16.43
C ARG A 106 0.70 3.03 16.27
N GLY A 107 1.13 3.80 17.26
CA GLY A 107 1.07 5.27 17.21
C GLY A 107 1.93 5.84 16.08
N TYR A 108 3.19 5.40 16.00
CA TYR A 108 4.15 5.83 14.99
C TYR A 108 3.66 5.59 13.56
N CYS A 109 3.27 4.35 13.25
CA CYS A 109 2.79 3.99 11.92
C CYS A 109 1.50 4.73 11.53
N SER A 110 0.64 5.04 12.50
CA SER A 110 -0.60 5.77 12.26
C SER A 110 -0.38 7.27 11.96
N ASN A 111 0.73 7.85 12.44
CA ASN A 111 1.09 9.25 12.19
C ASN A 111 1.92 9.44 10.89
N GLN A 112 2.42 8.36 10.27
CA GLN A 112 3.30 8.45 9.10
C GLN A 112 2.73 9.28 7.94
N LEU A 113 1.40 9.24 7.72
CA LEU A 113 0.77 10.05 6.68
C LEU A 113 0.94 11.57 6.94
N ALA A 114 0.67 12.00 8.18
CA ALA A 114 0.80 13.40 8.58
C ALA A 114 2.28 13.84 8.58
N ALA A 115 3.17 12.99 9.11
CA ALA A 115 4.63 13.20 9.06
C ALA A 115 5.13 13.36 7.60
N LYS A 116 4.66 12.52 6.68
CA LYS A 116 5.00 12.61 5.25
C LYS A 116 4.50 13.90 4.62
N ALA A 117 3.27 14.29 4.93
CA ALA A 117 2.68 15.52 4.40
C ALA A 117 3.46 16.76 4.88
N LEU A 118 3.84 16.80 6.16
CA LEU A 118 4.67 17.89 6.69
C LEU A 118 6.06 17.88 6.07
N LEU A 119 6.69 16.72 5.92
CA LEU A 119 8.00 16.62 5.27
C LEU A 119 7.94 17.09 3.80
N ASP A 120 6.90 16.72 3.05
CA ASP A 120 6.71 17.17 1.66
C ASP A 120 6.48 18.68 1.57
N GLN A 121 5.76 19.27 2.53
CA GLN A 121 5.62 20.72 2.65
C GLN A 121 6.99 21.37 2.94
N LYS A 122 7.73 20.84 3.92
CA LYS A 122 9.03 21.37 4.35
C LYS A 122 10.13 21.23 3.31
N LYS A 123 10.02 20.27 2.39
CA LYS A 123 10.92 20.17 1.22
C LYS A 123 10.84 21.38 0.27
N GLN A 124 9.85 22.26 0.41
CA GLN A 124 9.79 23.54 -0.31
C GLN A 124 10.69 24.62 0.31
N ASP A 125 11.09 24.46 1.57
CA ASP A 125 12.04 25.34 2.24
C ASP A 125 13.47 25.03 1.74
N PRO A 126 14.18 26.01 1.14
CA PRO A 126 15.55 25.81 0.66
C PRO A 126 16.52 25.33 1.74
N ARG A 127 16.35 25.73 3.00
CA ARG A 127 17.22 25.31 4.13
C ARG A 127 17.07 23.82 4.41
N VAL A 128 15.83 23.32 4.41
CA VAL A 128 15.52 21.90 4.59
C VAL A 128 16.06 21.11 3.39
N GLN A 129 15.81 21.59 2.17
CA GLN A 129 16.27 20.91 0.96
C GLN A 129 17.80 20.79 0.91
N ASP A 130 18.52 21.88 1.18
CA ASP A 130 19.99 21.90 1.22
C ASP A 130 20.54 20.95 2.29
N PHE A 131 19.96 20.95 3.49
CA PHE A 131 20.35 20.01 4.54
C PHE A 131 20.16 18.55 4.13
N LEU A 132 18.97 18.19 3.61
CA LEU A 132 18.69 16.83 3.15
C LEU A 132 19.62 16.39 2.01
N GLN A 133 20.00 17.33 1.13
CA GLN A 133 20.95 17.07 0.05
C GLN A 133 22.36 16.78 0.59
N ARG A 134 22.84 17.55 1.58
CA ARG A 134 24.13 17.29 2.26
C ARG A 134 24.15 15.94 2.96
N CYS A 135 23.03 15.52 3.57
CA CYS A 135 22.91 14.18 4.14
C CYS A 135 23.06 13.10 3.06
N LEU A 136 22.39 13.25 1.91
CA LEU A 136 22.48 12.31 0.78
C LEU A 136 23.89 12.19 0.20
N GLU A 137 24.66 13.29 0.22
CA GLU A 137 26.06 13.32 -0.24
C GLU A 137 27.03 12.70 0.78
N SER A 138 26.60 12.56 2.03
CA SER A 138 27.41 11.99 3.11
C SER A 138 27.35 10.45 3.13
N PRO A 139 28.45 9.73 3.44
CA PRO A 139 28.49 8.28 3.41
C PRO A 139 27.49 7.58 4.33
N PHE A 140 27.17 8.18 5.49
CA PHE A 140 26.29 7.58 6.49
C PHE A 140 24.87 7.32 5.94
N SER A 141 24.40 8.13 4.98
CA SER A 141 23.05 7.99 4.43
C SER A 141 22.90 6.74 3.57
N ARG A 142 24.01 6.16 3.09
CA ARG A 142 24.01 5.07 2.09
C ARG A 142 23.17 5.44 0.85
N LYS A 143 23.10 6.74 0.52
CA LYS A 143 22.26 7.34 -0.54
C LYS A 143 20.74 7.14 -0.34
N LEU A 144 20.32 6.79 0.88
CA LEU A 144 18.92 6.74 1.28
C LEU A 144 18.45 8.12 1.73
N ASP A 145 17.23 8.50 1.35
CA ASP A 145 16.65 9.76 1.77
C ASP A 145 16.08 9.67 3.20
N LEU A 146 15.75 10.81 3.82
CA LEU A 146 15.18 10.83 5.17
C LEU A 146 13.90 9.97 5.27
N TRP A 147 13.07 9.96 4.23
CA TRP A 147 11.84 9.16 4.26
C TRP A 147 12.13 7.66 4.36
N SER A 148 13.18 7.19 3.69
CA SER A 148 13.63 5.79 3.78
C SER A 148 13.94 5.41 5.23
N PHE A 149 14.57 6.30 6.02
CA PHE A 149 14.85 6.07 7.45
C PHE A 149 13.56 6.09 8.31
N LEU A 150 12.64 7.02 8.05
CA LEU A 150 11.35 7.10 8.74
C LEU A 150 10.43 5.91 8.41
N ASP A 151 10.68 5.21 7.32
CA ASP A 151 9.92 4.03 6.91
C ASP A 151 10.49 2.71 7.44
N ILE A 152 11.67 2.74 8.06
CA ILE A 152 12.35 1.54 8.59
C ILE A 152 11.46 0.75 9.56
N PRO A 153 10.78 1.36 10.56
CA PRO A 153 9.92 0.61 11.48
C PRO A 153 8.83 -0.19 10.77
N ARG A 154 8.10 0.44 9.84
CA ARG A 154 7.05 -0.21 9.06
C ARG A 154 7.64 -1.34 8.20
N SER A 155 8.75 -1.07 7.53
CA SER A 155 9.46 -2.05 6.70
C SER A 155 9.98 -3.25 7.49
N ARG A 156 10.44 -3.05 8.73
CA ARG A 156 10.89 -4.15 9.62
C ARG A 156 9.71 -4.97 10.12
N LEU A 157 8.64 -4.33 10.57
CA LEU A 157 7.45 -5.00 11.12
C LEU A 157 6.88 -6.05 10.15
N VAL A 158 6.77 -5.72 8.86
CA VAL A 158 6.24 -6.64 7.85
C VAL A 158 7.17 -7.80 7.50
N LYS A 159 8.44 -7.77 7.93
CA LYS A 159 9.41 -8.85 7.69
C LYS A 159 9.37 -9.95 8.74
N TYR A 160 8.92 -9.67 9.97
CA TYR A 160 8.87 -10.69 11.03
C TYR A 160 8.10 -11.96 10.63
N PRO A 161 6.93 -11.92 9.96
CA PRO A 161 6.27 -13.14 9.50
C PRO A 161 7.13 -13.97 8.54
N LEU A 162 7.97 -13.33 7.71
CA LEU A 162 8.85 -14.02 6.77
C LEU A 162 10.05 -14.65 7.49
N LEU A 163 10.65 -13.91 8.42
CA LEU A 163 11.77 -14.38 9.25
C LEU A 163 11.36 -15.58 10.11
N LEU A 164 10.21 -15.49 10.79
CA LEU A 164 9.65 -16.59 11.60
C LEU A 164 9.39 -17.84 10.76
N LYS A 165 8.81 -17.67 9.57
CA LYS A 165 8.55 -18.80 8.65
C LYS A 165 9.83 -19.46 8.16
N GLU A 166 10.89 -18.70 7.92
CA GLU A 166 12.17 -19.28 7.51
C GLU A 166 12.83 -20.08 8.65
N ILE A 167 12.73 -19.61 9.91
CA ILE A 167 13.17 -20.39 11.09
C ILE A 167 12.33 -21.67 11.22
N LEU A 168 10.99 -21.56 11.15
CA LEU A 168 10.07 -22.69 11.28
C LEU A 168 10.32 -23.76 10.21
N LYS A 169 10.52 -23.35 8.96
CA LYS A 169 10.83 -24.24 7.83
C LYS A 169 12.03 -25.15 8.07
N HIS A 170 13.05 -24.66 8.79
CA HIS A 170 14.24 -25.46 9.11
C HIS A 170 14.17 -26.12 10.50
N THR A 171 13.13 -25.87 11.28
CA THR A 171 12.94 -26.49 12.61
C THR A 171 12.46 -27.93 12.47
N PRO A 172 13.09 -28.93 13.13
CA PRO A 172 12.63 -30.33 13.12
C PRO A 172 11.20 -30.48 13.67
N GLN A 173 10.42 -31.44 13.16
CA GLN A 173 8.98 -31.58 13.51
C GLN A 173 8.73 -31.97 14.98
N ASP A 174 9.70 -32.63 15.59
CA ASP A 174 9.72 -33.05 16.99
C ASP A 174 10.25 -31.96 17.94
N HIS A 175 10.75 -30.84 17.41
CA HIS A 175 11.31 -29.76 18.19
C HIS A 175 10.21 -28.87 18.80
N PRO A 176 10.32 -28.44 20.08
CA PRO A 176 9.29 -27.64 20.75
C PRO A 176 9.01 -26.28 20.09
N ASP A 177 9.96 -25.74 19.32
CA ASP A 177 9.75 -24.48 18.59
C ASP A 177 8.72 -24.57 17.45
N VAL A 178 8.32 -25.76 16.98
CA VAL A 178 7.34 -25.85 15.88
C VAL A 178 6.05 -25.13 16.27
N GLN A 179 5.42 -25.55 17.38
CA GLN A 179 4.19 -24.94 17.85
C GLN A 179 4.41 -23.48 18.27
N LEU A 180 5.52 -23.19 18.96
CA LEU A 180 5.79 -21.83 19.44
C LEU A 180 6.02 -20.84 18.30
N LEU A 181 6.64 -21.25 17.19
CA LEU A 181 6.84 -20.41 16.02
C LEU A 181 5.55 -20.25 15.21
N GLU A 182 4.70 -21.27 15.15
CA GLU A 182 3.34 -21.14 14.58
C GLU A 182 2.51 -20.11 15.36
N ASP A 183 2.53 -20.21 16.69
CA ASP A 183 1.87 -19.24 17.57
C ASP A 183 2.47 -17.83 17.39
N ALA A 184 3.80 -17.71 17.34
CA ALA A 184 4.50 -16.45 17.10
C ALA A 184 4.09 -15.82 15.76
N VAL A 185 3.91 -16.61 14.69
CA VAL A 185 3.43 -16.13 13.38
C VAL A 185 2.02 -15.56 13.50
N LEU A 186 1.11 -16.22 14.21
CA LEU A 186 -0.25 -15.72 14.43
C LEU A 186 -0.23 -14.42 15.25
N ILE A 187 0.59 -14.35 16.30
CA ILE A 187 0.74 -13.15 17.15
C ILE A 187 1.18 -11.95 16.31
N ILE A 188 2.25 -12.09 15.51
CA ILE A 188 2.73 -10.95 14.70
C ILE A 188 1.73 -10.56 13.61
N GLN A 189 1.01 -11.52 13.03
CA GLN A 189 -0.06 -11.21 12.08
C GLN A 189 -1.15 -10.37 12.74
N GLY A 190 -1.58 -10.72 13.95
CA GLY A 190 -2.54 -9.95 14.74
C GLY A 190 -2.04 -8.52 15.03
N VAL A 191 -0.78 -8.37 15.46
CA VAL A 191 -0.16 -7.06 15.68
C VAL A 191 -0.14 -6.23 14.40
N LEU A 192 0.27 -6.81 13.27
CA LEU A 192 0.28 -6.13 11.97
C LEU A 192 -1.12 -5.71 11.52
N SER A 193 -2.13 -6.57 11.76
CA SER A 193 -3.53 -6.26 11.46
C SER A 193 -4.04 -5.09 12.29
N ASP A 194 -3.76 -5.02 13.59
CA ASP A 194 -4.15 -3.86 14.43
C ASP A 194 -3.43 -2.57 14.02
N ILE A 195 -2.12 -2.65 13.75
CA ILE A 195 -1.36 -1.48 13.25
C ILE A 195 -1.94 -0.99 11.92
N ASN A 196 -2.26 -1.90 11.00
CA ASN A 196 -2.85 -1.55 9.71
C ASN A 196 -4.24 -0.94 9.85
N LEU A 197 -5.09 -1.52 10.70
CA LEU A 197 -6.40 -0.97 11.02
C LEU A 197 -6.26 0.45 11.58
N LYS A 198 -5.37 0.65 12.56
CA LYS A 198 -5.16 1.96 13.15
C LYS A 198 -4.63 2.98 12.15
N LYS A 199 -3.70 2.57 11.28
CA LYS A 199 -3.21 3.42 10.21
C LYS A 199 -4.35 3.86 9.29
N GLY A 200 -5.23 2.94 8.90
CA GLY A 200 -6.42 3.25 8.09
C GLY A 200 -7.38 4.20 8.80
N GLU A 201 -7.64 4.01 10.09
CA GLU A 201 -8.46 4.93 10.90
C GLU A 201 -7.85 6.34 10.95
N SER A 202 -6.55 6.45 11.21
CA SER A 202 -5.85 7.73 11.29
C SER A 202 -5.80 8.44 9.93
N GLU A 203 -5.63 7.69 8.84
CA GLU A 203 -5.74 8.22 7.47
C GLU A 203 -7.15 8.72 7.16
N CYS A 204 -8.17 7.95 7.54
CA CYS A 204 -9.57 8.34 7.42
C CYS A 204 -9.83 9.65 8.16
N GLN A 205 -9.44 9.73 9.45
CA GLN A 205 -9.61 10.93 10.26
C GLN A 205 -8.83 12.12 9.70
N TYR A 206 -7.59 11.91 9.26
CA TYR A 206 -6.74 12.96 8.67
C TYR A 206 -7.42 13.66 7.47
N TYR A 207 -8.10 12.90 6.62
CA TYR A 207 -8.83 13.47 5.48
C TYR A 207 -10.15 14.10 5.89
N ILE A 208 -10.89 13.51 6.84
CA ILE A 208 -12.13 14.09 7.39
C ILE A 208 -11.86 15.49 7.97
N ASP A 209 -10.79 15.64 8.77
CA ASP A 209 -10.40 16.91 9.39
C ASP A 209 -10.02 18.00 8.37
N LYS A 210 -9.76 17.61 7.12
CA LYS A 210 -9.41 18.50 6.01
C LYS A 210 -10.59 18.81 5.08
N LEU A 211 -11.77 18.25 5.32
CA LEU A 211 -12.97 18.58 4.55
C LEU A 211 -13.47 19.98 4.88
N GLU A 212 -13.72 20.77 3.84
CA GLU A 212 -14.30 22.11 3.95
C GLU A 212 -15.69 22.11 3.32
N TYR A 213 -16.71 22.53 4.08
CA TYR A 213 -18.10 22.57 3.64
C TYR A 213 -18.49 24.02 3.33
N LEU A 214 -19.11 24.25 2.16
CA LEU A 214 -19.62 25.57 1.78
C LEU A 214 -21.06 25.80 2.26
N ASP A 215 -21.82 24.72 2.40
CA ASP A 215 -23.21 24.71 2.87
C ASP A 215 -23.37 23.59 3.90
N GLU A 216 -24.11 23.84 4.99
CA GLU A 216 -24.42 22.84 6.02
C GLU A 216 -25.13 21.61 5.45
N LYS A 217 -25.88 21.77 4.36
CA LYS A 217 -26.53 20.65 3.68
C LYS A 217 -25.55 19.65 3.08
N GLN A 218 -24.28 20.00 2.93
CA GLN A 218 -23.24 19.09 2.43
C GLN A 218 -22.63 18.23 3.55
N ARG A 219 -22.90 18.56 4.81
CA ARG A 219 -22.47 17.73 5.94
C ARG A 219 -23.35 16.50 6.03
N ASP A 220 -22.72 15.38 6.38
CA ASP A 220 -23.40 14.11 6.52
C ASP A 220 -22.74 13.32 7.66
N PRO A 221 -23.47 12.97 8.74
CA PRO A 221 -22.91 12.29 9.92
C PRO A 221 -22.14 11.00 9.61
N ARG A 222 -22.40 10.36 8.45
CA ARG A 222 -21.65 9.18 8.00
C ARG A 222 -20.20 9.49 7.70
N ILE A 223 -19.87 10.73 7.34
CA ILE A 223 -18.50 11.17 7.10
C ILE A 223 -17.73 11.15 8.42
N GLU A 224 -18.23 11.82 9.46
CA GLU A 224 -17.55 11.89 10.76
C GLU A 224 -17.53 10.53 11.49
N ALA A 225 -18.52 9.67 11.22
CA ALA A 225 -18.57 8.31 11.75
C ALA A 225 -17.62 7.33 11.04
N SER A 226 -17.10 7.69 9.85
CA SER A 226 -16.27 6.79 9.04
C SER A 226 -14.94 6.47 9.72
N LYS A 227 -14.59 5.17 9.73
CA LYS A 227 -13.30 4.65 10.23
C LYS A 227 -12.44 4.01 9.15
N VAL A 228 -13.02 3.79 7.97
CA VAL A 228 -12.36 3.12 6.85
C VAL A 228 -12.52 3.97 5.60
N LEU A 229 -11.39 4.37 5.03
CA LEU A 229 -11.29 5.00 3.72
C LEU A 229 -10.85 3.94 2.70
N LEU A 230 -11.77 3.48 1.87
CA LEU A 230 -11.54 2.37 0.93
C LEU A 230 -10.69 2.78 -0.28
N CYS A 231 -10.89 3.99 -0.76
CA CYS A 231 -10.16 4.53 -1.90
C CYS A 231 -10.22 6.06 -1.89
N HIS A 232 -9.15 6.73 -2.31
CA HIS A 232 -9.15 8.16 -2.54
C HIS A 232 -8.16 8.56 -3.62
N GLY A 233 -8.38 9.71 -4.26
CA GLY A 233 -7.48 10.19 -5.30
C GLY A 233 -8.09 11.17 -6.29
N GLU A 234 -7.27 11.63 -7.23
CA GLU A 234 -7.66 12.59 -8.26
C GLU A 234 -8.34 11.91 -9.46
N LEU A 235 -9.53 12.41 -9.83
CA LEU A 235 -10.20 12.07 -11.09
C LEU A 235 -10.65 13.35 -11.81
N ARG A 236 -10.78 13.28 -13.13
CA ARG A 236 -11.26 14.41 -13.92
C ARG A 236 -12.76 14.31 -14.14
N SER A 237 -13.49 15.37 -13.83
CA SER A 237 -14.93 15.46 -14.10
C SER A 237 -15.23 15.81 -15.56
N LYS A 238 -16.47 15.57 -16.01
CA LYS A 238 -16.96 15.99 -17.34
C LYS A 238 -16.69 17.46 -17.69
N SER A 239 -16.68 18.37 -16.72
CA SER A 239 -16.38 19.80 -16.97
C SER A 239 -14.88 20.10 -17.09
N GLY A 240 -14.03 19.07 -17.01
CA GLY A 240 -12.58 19.18 -17.09
C GLY A 240 -11.91 19.49 -15.75
N HIS A 241 -12.69 19.73 -14.69
CA HIS A 241 -12.17 20.03 -13.36
C HIS A 241 -11.54 18.78 -12.76
N LYS A 242 -10.37 18.94 -12.15
CA LYS A 242 -9.77 17.92 -11.29
C LYS A 242 -10.50 17.89 -9.96
N LEU A 243 -11.13 16.77 -9.66
CA LEU A 243 -11.76 16.51 -8.37
C LEU A 243 -10.87 15.54 -7.59
N TYR A 244 -10.91 15.64 -6.27
CA TYR A 244 -10.34 14.65 -5.37
C TYR A 244 -11.49 13.93 -4.68
N ILE A 245 -11.53 12.62 -4.80
CA ILE A 245 -12.67 11.83 -4.35
C ILE A 245 -12.23 10.98 -3.17
N PHE A 246 -13.12 10.84 -2.20
CA PHE A 246 -12.98 9.97 -1.04
C PHE A 246 -14.12 8.96 -1.07
N LEU A 247 -13.80 7.68 -1.10
CA LEU A 247 -14.75 6.59 -0.91
C LEU A 247 -14.53 6.02 0.49
N PHE A 248 -15.34 6.48 1.44
CA PHE A 248 -15.45 5.85 2.75
C PHE A 248 -16.34 4.61 2.66
N GLN A 249 -16.35 3.78 3.71
CA GLN A 249 -17.15 2.56 3.76
C GLN A 249 -18.64 2.79 3.46
N ASP A 250 -19.22 3.88 3.98
CA ASP A 250 -20.66 4.15 3.91
C ASP A 250 -21.04 5.36 3.04
N ILE A 251 -20.06 6.15 2.59
CA ILE A 251 -20.31 7.39 1.84
C ILE A 251 -19.17 7.74 0.87
N LEU A 252 -19.53 8.25 -0.30
CA LEU A 252 -18.61 8.78 -1.31
C LEU A 252 -18.69 10.31 -1.31
N VAL A 253 -17.54 10.97 -1.15
CA VAL A 253 -17.42 12.44 -1.10
C VAL A 253 -16.58 12.92 -2.28
N LEU A 254 -17.15 13.78 -3.13
CA LEU A 254 -16.41 14.48 -4.18
C LEU A 254 -15.92 15.82 -3.63
N THR A 255 -14.68 16.21 -3.93
CA THR A 255 -14.12 17.47 -3.45
C THR A 255 -13.29 18.17 -4.52
N ARG A 256 -13.00 19.45 -4.29
CA ARG A 256 -11.98 20.22 -5.01
C ARG A 256 -10.83 20.50 -4.03
N PRO A 257 -9.58 20.13 -4.36
CA PRO A 257 -8.43 20.56 -3.58
C PRO A 257 -8.34 22.08 -3.55
N VAL A 258 -8.18 22.65 -2.36
CA VAL A 258 -7.97 24.09 -2.15
C VAL A 258 -6.75 24.27 -1.26
N THR A 259 -5.95 25.29 -1.56
CA THR A 259 -4.83 25.71 -0.69
C THR A 259 -5.15 27.09 -0.15
N ARG A 260 -5.24 27.24 1.17
CA ARG A 260 -5.40 28.53 1.85
C ARG A 260 -4.38 28.65 2.98
N ASN A 261 -3.64 29.75 3.04
CA ASN A 261 -2.61 29.98 4.06
C ASN A 261 -1.67 28.77 4.25
N GLU A 262 -1.19 28.21 3.13
CA GLU A 262 -0.33 27.01 3.09
C GLU A 262 -0.96 25.72 3.65
N ARG A 263 -2.25 25.74 4.03
CA ARG A 263 -3.01 24.56 4.42
C ARG A 263 -3.77 24.01 3.22
N HIS A 264 -3.51 22.74 2.92
CA HIS A 264 -4.29 21.97 1.96
C HIS A 264 -5.58 21.46 2.61
N SER A 265 -6.71 21.83 2.02
CA SER A 265 -8.06 21.37 2.37
C SER A 265 -8.78 20.82 1.15
N TYR A 266 -9.89 20.13 1.39
CA TYR A 266 -10.72 19.49 0.37
C TYR A 266 -12.12 20.06 0.45
N GLN A 267 -12.43 21.03 -0.41
CA GLN A 267 -13.74 21.66 -0.43
C GLN A 267 -14.77 20.72 -1.05
N VAL A 268 -15.80 20.37 -0.29
CA VAL A 268 -16.84 19.43 -0.72
C VAL A 268 -17.56 19.96 -1.95
N TYR A 269 -17.57 19.15 -3.00
CA TYR A 269 -18.17 19.45 -4.28
C TYR A 269 -19.51 18.72 -4.38
N ARG A 270 -20.59 19.52 -4.28
CA ARG A 270 -21.96 19.03 -4.31
C ARG A 270 -22.28 18.10 -3.12
N GLN A 271 -23.28 17.23 -3.23
CA GLN A 271 -23.75 16.40 -2.13
C GLN A 271 -22.96 15.10 -2.04
N PRO A 272 -22.43 14.74 -0.84
CA PRO A 272 -21.93 13.39 -0.60
C PRO A 272 -22.97 12.32 -0.94
N ILE A 273 -22.54 11.22 -1.55
CA ILE A 273 -23.43 10.15 -2.02
C ILE A 273 -23.30 8.95 -1.08
N PRO A 274 -24.33 8.62 -0.30
CA PRO A 274 -24.32 7.40 0.51
C PRO A 274 -24.11 6.16 -0.35
N VAL A 275 -23.28 5.22 0.10
CA VAL A 275 -22.96 4.01 -0.69
C VAL A 275 -24.22 3.19 -0.97
N ARG A 276 -25.17 3.14 -0.03
CA ARG A 276 -26.50 2.52 -0.21
C ARG A 276 -27.36 3.15 -1.33
N GLU A 277 -27.10 4.40 -1.67
CA GLU A 277 -27.80 5.17 -2.71
C GLU A 277 -26.90 5.38 -3.94
N LEU A 278 -25.69 4.83 -3.95
CA LEU A 278 -24.70 5.01 -5.00
C LEU A 278 -24.93 4.01 -6.12
N VAL A 279 -25.11 4.53 -7.33
CA VAL A 279 -25.16 3.74 -8.56
C VAL A 279 -23.89 3.98 -9.36
N LEU A 280 -23.22 2.89 -9.73
CA LEU A 280 -22.03 2.87 -10.56
C LEU A 280 -22.39 2.36 -11.96
N GLU A 281 -22.03 3.12 -12.99
CA GLU A 281 -22.23 2.76 -14.39
C GLU A 281 -20.87 2.78 -15.12
N ASP A 282 -20.56 1.67 -15.79
CA ASP A 282 -19.41 1.62 -16.69
C ASP A 282 -19.75 2.31 -18.02
N LEU A 283 -18.83 3.14 -18.51
CA LEU A 283 -18.98 3.85 -19.78
C LEU A 283 -17.87 3.43 -20.74
N GLN A 284 -18.24 3.25 -22.00
CA GLN A 284 -17.31 2.92 -23.06
C GLN A 284 -16.52 4.15 -23.52
N ASP A 285 -15.34 3.90 -24.07
CA ASP A 285 -14.48 4.95 -24.59
C ASP A 285 -15.18 5.72 -25.71
N GLY A 286 -15.38 7.02 -25.49
CA GLY A 286 -16.06 7.91 -26.44
C GLY A 286 -17.55 8.11 -26.22
N ASP A 287 -18.17 7.47 -25.22
CA ASP A 287 -19.58 7.70 -24.84
C ASP A 287 -19.83 9.14 -24.40
N VAL A 288 -18.80 9.80 -23.87
CA VAL A 288 -18.89 11.17 -23.33
C VAL A 288 -17.80 12.04 -23.94
N ARG A 289 -18.20 13.26 -24.33
CA ARG A 289 -17.25 14.35 -24.61
C ARG A 289 -16.88 15.03 -23.29
N MET A 290 -15.60 15.00 -22.93
CA MET A 290 -15.10 15.73 -21.76
C MET A 290 -14.90 17.19 -22.15
N GLY A 291 -15.50 18.11 -21.40
CA GLY A 291 -15.38 19.54 -21.60
C GLY A 291 -14.05 20.07 -21.05
N GLY A 292 -13.38 20.92 -21.81
CA GLY A 292 -12.15 21.59 -21.40
C GLY A 292 -11.64 22.56 -22.47
N SER A 293 -11.83 23.86 -22.25
CA SER A 293 -11.43 24.99 -23.10
C SER A 293 -12.07 25.07 -24.49
N PHE A 294 -12.68 26.22 -24.80
CA PHE A 294 -13.29 26.57 -26.09
C PHE A 294 -12.38 26.35 -27.32
N ARG A 295 -11.06 26.20 -27.13
CA ARG A 295 -10.12 25.86 -28.21
C ARG A 295 -10.25 24.44 -28.76
N GLY A 296 -10.96 23.54 -28.08
CA GLY A 296 -11.23 22.18 -28.55
C GLY A 296 -12.46 22.06 -29.47
N ALA A 297 -13.22 23.13 -29.71
CA ALA A 297 -14.47 23.09 -30.47
C ALA A 297 -14.31 22.81 -31.98
N PHE A 298 -13.08 22.88 -32.51
CA PHE A 298 -12.78 22.74 -33.94
C PHE A 298 -11.68 21.71 -34.26
N GLY A 299 -11.18 20.99 -33.25
CA GLY A 299 -10.23 19.89 -33.43
C GLY A 299 -10.92 18.56 -33.17
N ASN A 300 -10.50 17.51 -33.87
CA ASN A 300 -10.97 16.12 -33.68
C ASN A 300 -10.81 15.74 -32.19
N SER A 301 -11.86 15.95 -31.39
CA SER A 301 -11.76 15.90 -29.93
C SER A 301 -11.39 14.49 -29.52
N GLU A 302 -10.29 14.34 -28.79
CA GLU A 302 -9.89 13.07 -28.18
C GLU A 302 -11.09 12.53 -27.38
N LYS A 303 -11.74 11.50 -27.94
CA LYS A 303 -12.87 10.82 -27.30
C LYS A 303 -12.43 10.39 -25.90
N ALA A 304 -13.25 10.68 -24.90
CA ALA A 304 -12.87 10.42 -23.52
C ALA A 304 -12.73 8.92 -23.30
N LYS A 305 -11.53 8.51 -22.87
CA LYS A 305 -11.23 7.13 -22.50
C LYS A 305 -11.22 6.98 -20.99
N ASN A 306 -11.35 5.75 -20.51
CA ASN A 306 -11.24 5.40 -19.09
C ASN A 306 -12.26 6.14 -18.21
N ILE A 307 -13.50 6.21 -18.69
CA ILE A 307 -14.60 6.91 -18.03
C ILE A 307 -15.57 5.94 -17.35
N PHE A 308 -16.20 6.41 -16.27
CA PHE A 308 -17.32 5.77 -15.60
C PHE A 308 -18.23 6.85 -15.01
N ARG A 309 -19.44 6.48 -14.57
CA ARG A 309 -20.39 7.42 -13.96
C ARG A 309 -20.81 6.94 -12.59
N ILE A 310 -20.90 7.88 -11.67
CA ILE A 310 -21.51 7.69 -10.35
C ILE A 310 -22.72 8.62 -10.23
N ARG A 311 -23.78 8.15 -9.60
CA ARG A 311 -24.99 8.95 -9.34
C ARG A 311 -25.77 8.43 -8.15
N PHE A 312 -26.72 9.23 -7.67
CA PHE A 312 -27.76 8.76 -6.75
C PHE A 312 -28.71 7.78 -7.46
N HIS A 313 -29.24 6.83 -6.69
CA HIS A 313 -30.30 5.92 -7.12
C HIS A 313 -31.58 6.69 -7.44
N ASP A 314 -31.98 7.62 -6.57
CA ASP A 314 -33.12 8.51 -6.80
C ASP A 314 -32.74 9.63 -7.80
N PRO A 315 -33.45 9.76 -8.94
CA PRO A 315 -33.22 10.81 -9.93
C PRO A 315 -33.51 12.24 -9.42
N PHE A 316 -34.21 12.43 -8.30
CA PHE A 316 -34.52 13.75 -7.75
C PHE A 316 -34.10 13.87 -6.27
N PRO A 317 -33.14 14.74 -5.91
CA PRO A 317 -32.42 15.76 -6.69
C PRO A 317 -31.16 15.20 -7.41
N GLY A 318 -31.23 13.93 -7.82
CA GLY A 318 -30.14 13.07 -8.28
C GLY A 318 -29.03 13.75 -9.08
N GLN A 319 -27.87 13.87 -8.44
CA GLN A 319 -26.64 14.34 -9.09
C GLN A 319 -25.94 13.16 -9.75
N SER A 320 -25.48 13.36 -10.99
CA SER A 320 -24.63 12.40 -11.69
C SER A 320 -23.28 13.03 -12.04
N HIS A 321 -22.22 12.24 -11.91
CA HIS A 321 -20.86 12.65 -12.18
C HIS A 321 -20.20 11.62 -13.10
N THR A 322 -19.91 12.04 -14.33
CA THR A 322 -18.98 11.30 -15.19
C THR A 322 -17.55 11.67 -14.80
N LEU A 323 -16.76 10.66 -14.50
CA LEU A 323 -15.40 10.76 -14.03
C LEU A 323 -14.47 10.02 -14.99
N GLN A 324 -13.27 10.57 -15.17
CA GLN A 324 -12.22 10.02 -16.01
C GLN A 324 -10.99 9.70 -15.16
N ALA A 325 -10.51 8.46 -15.26
CA ALA A 325 -9.24 8.02 -14.70
C ALA A 325 -8.08 8.25 -15.67
N ASN A 326 -6.85 8.15 -15.15
CA ASN A 326 -5.63 8.40 -15.92
C ASN A 326 -5.38 7.32 -16.98
N ASP A 327 -5.71 6.07 -16.67
CA ASP A 327 -5.50 4.89 -17.51
C ASP A 327 -6.50 3.79 -17.13
N VAL A 328 -6.46 2.66 -17.85
CA VAL A 328 -7.38 1.54 -17.69
C VAL A 328 -7.24 0.90 -16.30
N PHE A 329 -6.02 0.77 -15.78
CA PHE A 329 -5.77 0.15 -14.47
C PHE A 329 -6.28 1.05 -13.34
N HIS A 330 -6.06 2.36 -13.45
CA HIS A 330 -6.59 3.35 -12.52
C HIS A 330 -8.12 3.37 -12.55
N LYS A 331 -8.76 3.26 -13.73
CA LYS A 331 -10.23 3.06 -13.83
C LYS A 331 -10.65 1.78 -13.11
N GLN A 332 -9.98 0.66 -13.36
CA GLN A 332 -10.33 -0.63 -12.78
C GLN A 332 -10.21 -0.63 -11.25
N GLN A 333 -9.19 0.05 -10.69
CA GLN A 333 -9.02 0.21 -9.24
C GLN A 333 -10.24 0.93 -8.64
N TRP A 334 -10.60 2.11 -9.16
CA TRP A 334 -11.77 2.85 -8.69
C TRP A 334 -13.05 2.05 -8.85
N PHE A 335 -13.25 1.45 -10.01
CA PHE A 335 -14.45 0.68 -10.33
C PHE A 335 -14.62 -0.51 -9.39
N ASN A 336 -13.53 -1.26 -9.13
CA ASN A 336 -13.55 -2.38 -8.19
C ASN A 336 -13.81 -1.94 -6.76
N CYS A 337 -13.16 -0.88 -6.28
CA CYS A 337 -13.38 -0.35 -4.92
C CYS A 337 -14.84 0.08 -4.72
N ILE A 338 -15.40 0.86 -5.67
CA ILE A 338 -16.79 1.32 -5.59
C ILE A 338 -17.75 0.13 -5.68
N ARG A 339 -17.54 -0.80 -6.62
CA ARG A 339 -18.37 -1.99 -6.77
C ARG A 339 -18.36 -2.87 -5.51
N ALA A 340 -17.18 -3.07 -4.91
CA ALA A 340 -17.04 -3.83 -3.67
C ALA A 340 -17.76 -3.14 -2.50
N ALA A 341 -17.73 -1.80 -2.42
CA ALA A 341 -18.44 -1.03 -1.40
C ALA A 341 -19.97 -1.14 -1.54
N ILE A 342 -20.49 -1.14 -2.78
CA ILE A 342 -21.93 -1.20 -3.05
C ILE A 342 -22.48 -2.63 -2.91
N ALA A 343 -21.67 -3.67 -3.18
CA ALA A 343 -22.12 -5.06 -3.23
C ALA A 343 -22.96 -5.53 -2.02
N PRO A 344 -22.63 -5.20 -0.76
CA PRO A 344 -23.43 -5.57 0.40
C PRO A 344 -24.86 -5.00 0.40
N PHE A 345 -25.11 -3.90 -0.31
CA PHE A 345 -26.41 -3.22 -0.35
C PHE A 345 -27.28 -3.63 -1.54
N GLN A 346 -26.69 -4.24 -2.57
CA GLN A 346 -27.43 -4.75 -3.72
C GLN A 346 -28.06 -6.12 -3.47
N SER A 347 -27.49 -6.94 -2.59
CA SER A 347 -28.01 -8.27 -2.24
C SER A 347 -29.24 -8.23 -1.30
N ALA A 348 -29.53 -7.09 -0.67
CA ALA A 348 -30.69 -6.92 0.21
C ALA A 348 -31.99 -6.54 -0.52
N GLY A 349 -31.96 -6.42 -1.86
CA GLY A 349 -33.04 -5.82 -2.67
C GLY A 349 -33.93 -6.76 -3.48
N SER A 350 -33.86 -8.09 -3.33
CA SER A 350 -34.81 -8.99 -4.00
C SER A 350 -35.87 -9.53 -3.04
N PRO A 351 -37.06 -8.91 -2.94
CA PRO A 351 -38.25 -9.66 -2.58
C PRO A 351 -38.61 -10.54 -3.77
N SER A 352 -38.52 -11.85 -3.61
CA SER A 352 -39.15 -12.79 -4.53
C SER A 352 -40.65 -12.57 -4.40
N GLU A 353 -41.31 -11.99 -5.41
CA GLU A 353 -42.77 -12.04 -5.53
C GLU A 353 -43.17 -13.52 -5.68
N PRO A 354 -43.98 -14.09 -4.78
CA PRO A 354 -44.78 -15.23 -5.14
C PRO A 354 -45.98 -14.68 -5.90
N GLN A 355 -46.01 -14.84 -7.22
CA GLN A 355 -47.24 -14.62 -7.99
C GLN A 355 -48.35 -15.51 -7.41
N GLY A 356 -49.41 -14.83 -6.97
CA GLY A 356 -50.51 -15.41 -6.21
C GLY A 356 -51.35 -16.40 -7.00
N LEU A 357 -51.81 -17.42 -6.29
CA LEU A 357 -53.01 -18.18 -6.62
C LEU A 357 -54.20 -17.50 -5.92
N PRO A 358 -55.32 -17.23 -6.62
CA PRO A 358 -56.62 -17.10 -5.96
C PRO A 358 -57.34 -18.45 -5.91
N GLU A 359 -58.23 -18.51 -4.93
CA GLU A 359 -58.89 -19.66 -4.33
C GLU A 359 -59.89 -20.43 -5.23
N LEU A 360 -60.19 -21.61 -4.68
CA LEU A 360 -61.14 -22.66 -5.03
C LEU A 360 -62.52 -22.19 -5.54
N HIS A 361 -63.04 -22.91 -6.53
CA HIS A 361 -64.47 -23.17 -6.67
C HIS A 361 -64.70 -24.65 -7.01
N GLU A 362 -65.69 -25.21 -6.31
CA GLU A 362 -66.13 -26.60 -6.29
C GLU A 362 -66.87 -27.08 -7.55
N GLU A 363 -66.93 -28.42 -7.62
CA GLU A 363 -67.98 -29.29 -8.18
C GLU A 363 -67.89 -29.87 -9.61
N CYS A 364 -67.79 -31.20 -9.57
CA CYS A 364 -68.54 -32.23 -10.31
C CYS A 364 -68.02 -32.85 -11.63
N GLU A 365 -67.79 -34.16 -11.47
CA GLU A 365 -68.10 -35.29 -12.35
C GLU A 365 -67.32 -35.50 -13.67
N GLY A 366 -66.86 -36.75 -13.86
CA GLY A 366 -66.61 -37.29 -15.19
C GLY A 366 -65.38 -38.19 -15.37
N ASN A 367 -65.46 -39.40 -14.83
CA ASN A 367 -65.12 -40.67 -15.51
C ASN A 367 -63.84 -40.86 -16.38
N HIS A 368 -63.20 -41.99 -16.09
CA HIS A 368 -62.50 -42.92 -17.00
C HIS A 368 -61.00 -42.74 -17.38
N SER A 369 -60.19 -43.57 -16.70
CA SER A 369 -59.25 -44.58 -17.24
C SER A 369 -58.21 -44.19 -18.32
N SER A 370 -56.93 -44.38 -18.00
CA SER A 370 -56.20 -45.61 -18.37
C SER A 370 -54.71 -45.52 -18.08
N ALA A 371 -54.21 -46.61 -17.52
CA ALA A 371 -52.81 -46.92 -17.31
C ALA A 371 -52.07 -47.26 -18.62
N ARG A 372 -50.77 -46.97 -18.68
CA ARG A 372 -49.69 -47.90 -19.12
C ARG A 372 -48.33 -47.17 -19.04
N LYS A 373 -47.45 -47.62 -18.13
CA LYS A 373 -46.33 -48.57 -18.32
C LYS A 373 -45.03 -47.91 -18.81
N LEU A 374 -44.09 -47.82 -17.86
CA LEU A 374 -42.61 -47.94 -17.92
C LEU A 374 -42.12 -49.09 -18.87
N PRO A 375 -40.80 -49.40 -19.04
CA PRO A 375 -39.57 -48.82 -18.45
C PRO A 375 -38.31 -48.71 -19.38
N ALA A 376 -37.28 -48.05 -18.82
CA ALA A 376 -35.84 -48.40 -18.77
C ALA A 376 -34.98 -48.63 -20.03
N GLN A 377 -33.81 -47.98 -20.04
CA GLN A 377 -32.55 -48.73 -20.00
C GLN A 377 -31.39 -47.93 -19.37
N ARG A 378 -30.68 -48.62 -18.46
CA ARG A 378 -29.44 -48.25 -17.75
C ARG A 378 -28.21 -48.59 -18.60
N ARG A 379 -27.10 -47.90 -18.29
CA ARG A 379 -25.70 -48.37 -18.02
C ARG A 379 -24.71 -47.37 -18.65
N ALA A 380 -23.49 -47.16 -18.15
CA ALA A 380 -22.80 -47.39 -16.88
C ALA A 380 -21.42 -46.69 -17.02
N SER A 381 -20.84 -46.29 -15.90
CA SER A 381 -19.49 -45.76 -15.74
C SER A 381 -18.39 -46.81 -15.98
N THR A 382 -17.11 -46.41 -16.15
CA THR A 382 -15.92 -46.76 -15.29
C THR A 382 -14.55 -46.59 -16.04
N VAL A 383 -13.70 -45.66 -15.54
CA VAL A 383 -12.22 -45.68 -15.29
C VAL A 383 -11.12 -45.63 -16.39
N SER A 384 -10.26 -44.60 -16.22
CA SER A 384 -8.77 -44.41 -16.30
C SER A 384 -7.84 -45.12 -17.29
N SER A 385 -6.91 -44.35 -17.92
CA SER A 385 -5.47 -44.30 -17.57
C SER A 385 -4.58 -43.42 -18.50
N VAL A 386 -3.63 -42.73 -17.85
CA VAL A 386 -2.36 -42.04 -18.20
C VAL A 386 -1.62 -42.36 -19.52
N THR A 387 -1.01 -41.33 -20.16
CA THR A 387 0.39 -41.35 -20.69
C THR A 387 1.00 -39.95 -20.89
N GLN A 388 2.31 -39.85 -20.62
CA GLN A 388 3.25 -38.72 -20.66
C GLN A 388 3.59 -38.21 -22.08
N VAL A 389 4.07 -36.96 -22.20
CA VAL A 389 5.23 -36.56 -23.04
C VAL A 389 5.94 -35.33 -22.41
N GLU A 390 7.27 -35.41 -22.30
CA GLU A 390 8.23 -34.37 -21.87
C GLU A 390 8.92 -33.68 -23.09
N VAL A 391 9.77 -32.67 -22.80
CA VAL A 391 10.96 -32.21 -23.58
C VAL A 391 10.67 -31.11 -24.65
N ASP A 392 11.34 -29.95 -24.81
CA ASP A 392 12.66 -29.48 -24.33
C ASP A 392 12.85 -27.95 -24.28
N GLU A 393 13.94 -27.62 -23.60
CA GLU A 393 14.66 -26.38 -23.30
C GLU A 393 15.32 -25.71 -24.53
N ASN A 394 15.57 -24.38 -24.49
CA ASN A 394 16.66 -23.82 -25.30
C ASN A 394 17.33 -22.58 -24.66
N THR A 395 18.64 -22.72 -24.54
CA THR A 395 19.62 -21.82 -23.91
C THR A 395 20.33 -20.99 -24.99
N TYR A 396 20.66 -19.73 -24.70
CA TYR A 396 21.73 -19.01 -25.42
C TYR A 396 22.64 -18.24 -24.45
N LYS A 397 23.88 -18.73 -24.34
CA LYS A 397 25.07 -17.96 -23.96
C LYS A 397 26.03 -17.99 -25.16
N CYS A 398 26.66 -16.85 -25.45
CA CYS A 398 27.92 -16.80 -26.18
C CYS A 398 28.79 -15.69 -25.57
N GLY A 399 30.09 -15.93 -25.49
CA GLY A 399 31.06 -15.01 -24.92
C GLY A 399 32.30 -14.85 -25.80
N SER A 400 33.23 -14.09 -25.23
CA SER A 400 34.63 -13.83 -25.62
C SER A 400 34.91 -12.58 -26.46
N GLY A 401 35.95 -11.84 -26.04
CA GLY A 401 36.52 -10.73 -26.79
C GLY A 401 37.23 -9.70 -25.92
N MET A 402 38.44 -10.01 -25.46
CA MET A 402 39.35 -9.17 -24.68
C MET A 402 40.16 -8.25 -25.62
N GLN A 403 40.33 -6.97 -25.30
CA GLN A 403 41.43 -6.15 -25.85
C GLN A 403 41.80 -5.01 -24.89
N MET A 404 43.08 -5.02 -24.48
CA MET A 404 43.79 -3.98 -23.76
C MET A 404 44.42 -2.99 -24.76
N ALA A 405 44.45 -1.71 -24.43
CA ALA A 405 45.49 -0.79 -24.89
C ALA A 405 45.63 0.37 -23.88
N GLU A 406 46.79 0.41 -23.22
CA GLU A 406 47.36 1.57 -22.55
C GLU A 406 47.74 2.63 -23.59
N ASP A 407 47.66 3.92 -23.26
CA ASP A 407 48.81 4.70 -22.75
C ASP A 407 48.78 6.20 -23.13
N SER A 408 49.26 7.01 -22.16
CA SER A 408 50.06 8.23 -22.33
C SER A 408 49.50 9.57 -22.87
N LYS A 409 49.34 10.51 -21.92
CA LYS A 409 50.05 11.82 -21.75
C LYS A 409 50.05 12.92 -22.85
N SER A 410 49.74 14.13 -22.31
CA SER A 410 50.43 15.43 -22.48
C SER A 410 49.91 16.41 -23.57
N VAL A 411 49.34 17.57 -23.19
CA VAL A 411 49.95 18.89 -22.90
C VAL A 411 50.14 19.76 -24.17
N LYS A 412 49.32 20.82 -24.34
CA LYS A 412 49.71 22.26 -24.45
C LYS A 412 48.62 23.16 -25.09
N THR A 413 48.17 24.13 -24.29
CA THR A 413 48.00 25.57 -24.56
C THR A 413 47.98 26.09 -26.01
N HIS A 414 46.96 26.88 -26.38
CA HIS A 414 47.01 28.36 -26.37
C HIS A 414 45.69 29.02 -26.86
N GLN A 415 45.29 30.11 -26.18
CA GLN A 415 44.73 31.41 -26.67
C GLN A 415 43.56 31.38 -27.70
N THR A 416 42.47 32.17 -27.62
CA THR A 416 42.25 33.57 -27.21
C THR A 416 40.72 33.82 -27.11
N HIS A 417 40.28 34.68 -26.18
CA HIS A 417 38.98 35.40 -26.21
C HIS A 417 39.09 36.63 -27.14
N PRO A 418 38.01 37.36 -27.56
CA PRO A 418 36.74 37.57 -26.85
C PRO A 418 35.45 37.64 -27.72
N GLY A 419 34.26 37.72 -27.08
CA GLY A 419 33.10 38.35 -27.72
C GLY A 419 31.71 37.82 -27.39
N ILE A 420 31.10 38.35 -26.32
CA ILE A 420 29.75 38.95 -26.31
C ILE A 420 28.50 38.03 -26.49
N ARG A 421 27.60 38.21 -25.51
CA ARG A 421 26.11 38.10 -25.47
C ARG A 421 25.46 36.91 -24.75
N ARG A 422 24.64 37.33 -23.79
CA ARG A 422 23.82 36.64 -22.80
C ARG A 422 22.59 35.94 -23.41
N ALA A 423 22.22 34.85 -22.73
CA ALA A 423 20.87 34.39 -22.34
C ALA A 423 19.88 34.04 -23.49
N ARG A 424 19.07 32.99 -23.43
CA ARG A 424 18.30 32.44 -22.31
C ARG A 424 17.59 31.20 -22.87
N ASP A 425 17.86 29.99 -22.40
CA ASP A 425 17.03 28.82 -22.74
C ASP A 425 16.49 28.12 -21.49
N LYS A 426 15.17 28.05 -21.44
CA LYS A 426 14.37 27.38 -20.43
C LYS A 426 14.40 25.87 -20.68
N ALA A 427 15.12 25.13 -19.83
CA ALA A 427 15.02 23.68 -19.80
C ALA A 427 13.68 23.25 -19.16
N ARG A 428 12.93 22.42 -19.88
CA ARG A 428 11.70 21.74 -19.43
C ARG A 428 12.07 20.69 -18.38
N PHE A 429 11.49 20.78 -17.18
CA PHE A 429 11.58 19.72 -16.18
C PHE A 429 10.63 18.57 -16.52
N GLY A 430 11.20 17.37 -16.57
CA GLY A 430 10.51 16.11 -16.82
C GLY A 430 9.60 15.68 -15.67
N SER A 431 8.53 14.99 -16.06
CA SER A 431 7.49 14.40 -15.23
C SER A 431 8.06 13.32 -14.30
N LYS A 432 7.90 13.47 -12.98
CA LYS A 432 8.23 12.44 -11.98
C LYS A 432 7.06 11.46 -11.85
N ARG A 433 7.30 10.18 -12.19
CA ARG A 433 6.46 9.03 -11.84
C ARG A 433 6.45 8.88 -10.30
N LYS A 434 5.27 8.66 -9.73
CA LYS A 434 5.11 8.15 -8.36
C LYS A 434 4.87 6.65 -8.46
N GLU A 435 5.73 5.86 -7.84
CA GLU A 435 5.53 4.43 -7.63
C GLU A 435 4.64 4.23 -6.39
N THR A 436 3.60 3.42 -6.54
CA THR A 436 2.74 2.95 -5.46
C THR A 436 3.18 1.53 -5.13
N LEU A 437 3.58 1.28 -3.88
CA LEU A 437 3.91 -0.04 -3.37
C LEU A 437 2.61 -0.84 -3.16
N VAL A 438 2.62 -2.07 -3.67
CA VAL A 438 1.62 -3.13 -3.50
C VAL A 438 1.61 -3.65 -2.06
#